data_AF-A0A327TL68-F1
#
_entry.id   AF-A0A327TL68-F1
#
_cell.length_a   1.000
_cell.length_b   1.000
_cell.length_c   1.000
_cell.angle_alpha   90.00
_cell.angle_beta   90.00
_cell.angle_gamma   90.00
#
_symmetry.space_group_name_H-M   'P 1'
#
loop_
_entity.id
_entity.type
_entity.pdbx_description
1 polymer ?
#
loop_
_entity_poly.entity_id
_entity_poly.type
_entity_poly.pdbx_seq_one_letter_code
_entity_poly.pdbx_strand_id
1 'polypeptide(L)'
;MNSGRPVVGMLHPGSMGAAVAAQIRQAGTTVLWCSAGRSEATRSRAVEAGLTEVPSLGELVPRCEILLSVCPPAAAEQLAAEVAEHGYGGVYVEANAVTPERVKRIASALPEATVVDGSVVGSPPRGGKQPRLFLSGPEQAVDQVVQLFAGTDVRARVLGAELGQASALKLSYTSYQKASRVLAALSYALAADHGVEDELLEIASGRSGSYLVETGYIPKTAGRAWRWAPELAEAAELLEECGLPGEPMRGAAEALLRWEGARDAELSLVDALARLHEHR
;
A
#
# COMPACT_ATOMS: atom_id res chain seq x y z
N MET A 1 19.64 -22.64 24.38
CA MET A 1 20.01 -22.12 23.05
C MET A 1 19.79 -20.62 23.10
N ASN A 2 20.82 -19.83 22.80
CA ASN A 2 20.77 -18.37 22.94
C ASN A 2 19.86 -17.81 21.82
N SER A 3 18.55 -17.82 22.01
CA SER A 3 17.59 -17.34 21.02
C SER A 3 17.54 -15.82 21.04
N GLY A 4 18.58 -15.19 20.47
CA GLY A 4 18.56 -13.77 20.17
C GLY A 4 17.37 -13.42 19.29
N ARG A 5 16.88 -12.19 19.39
CA ARG A 5 15.85 -11.68 18.47
C ARG A 5 16.38 -11.68 17.04
N PRO A 6 15.52 -11.92 16.04
CA PRO A 6 15.97 -12.00 14.66
C PRO A 6 16.51 -10.67 14.17
N VAL A 7 17.49 -10.70 13.27
CA VAL A 7 17.88 -9.49 12.55
C VAL A 7 16.93 -9.27 11.38
N VAL A 8 16.37 -8.08 11.31
CA VAL A 8 15.39 -7.68 10.29
C VAL A 8 16.04 -6.75 9.27
N GLY A 9 15.83 -6.96 7.98
CA GLY A 9 16.19 -6.01 6.94
C GLY A 9 14.96 -5.26 6.43
N MET A 10 14.98 -3.93 6.48
CA MET A 10 13.96 -3.09 5.86
C MET A 10 14.40 -2.69 4.46
N LEU A 11 13.74 -3.24 3.44
CA LEU A 11 13.98 -2.88 2.05
C LEU A 11 13.22 -1.58 1.72
N HIS A 12 13.96 -0.55 1.31
CA HIS A 12 13.45 0.75 0.91
C HIS A 12 12.66 1.49 2.02
N PRO A 13 13.29 2.05 3.07
CA PRO A 13 12.62 2.78 4.15
C PRO A 13 12.00 4.12 3.71
N GLY A 14 10.92 4.05 2.94
CA GLY A 14 10.04 5.15 2.58
C GLY A 14 9.28 5.70 3.80
N SER A 15 8.26 6.53 3.57
CA SER A 15 7.45 7.07 4.66
C SER A 15 6.80 5.96 5.52
N MET A 16 6.20 4.95 4.87
CA MET A 16 5.62 3.79 5.56
C MET A 16 6.71 2.85 6.10
N GLY A 17 7.65 2.42 5.25
CA GLY A 17 8.69 1.45 5.62
C GLY A 17 9.54 1.89 6.81
N ALA A 18 9.99 3.15 6.84
CA ALA A 18 10.78 3.67 7.97
C ALA A 18 9.96 3.70 9.28
N ALA A 19 8.67 4.05 9.20
CA ALA A 19 7.82 4.10 10.39
C ALA A 19 7.49 2.70 10.92
N VAL A 20 7.24 1.72 10.04
CA VAL A 20 7.08 0.31 10.42
C VAL A 20 8.38 -0.26 11.02
N ALA A 21 9.52 0.03 10.39
CA ALA A 21 10.83 -0.37 10.89
C ALA A 21 11.14 0.21 12.28
N ALA A 22 10.78 1.48 12.51
CA ALA A 22 10.93 2.12 13.82
C ALA A 22 10.17 1.38 14.93
N GLN A 23 8.98 0.83 14.64
CA GLN A 23 8.19 0.06 15.60
C GLN A 23 8.90 -1.25 15.98
N ILE A 24 9.44 -1.97 14.99
CA ILE A 24 10.24 -3.19 15.20
C ILE A 24 11.49 -2.87 16.05
N ARG A 25 12.17 -1.77 15.72
CA ARG A 25 13.36 -1.30 16.44
C ARG A 25 13.05 -0.87 17.87
N GLN A 26 11.93 -0.19 18.11
CA GLN A 26 11.47 0.20 19.46
C GLN A 26 11.08 -1.01 20.30
N ALA A 27 10.57 -2.08 19.68
CA ALA A 27 10.36 -3.36 20.36
C ALA A 27 11.69 -4.03 20.76
N GLY A 28 12.84 -3.50 20.30
CA GLY A 28 14.21 -3.90 20.64
C GLY A 28 14.80 -4.97 19.71
N THR A 29 14.33 -5.02 18.46
CA THR A 29 14.87 -5.87 17.40
C THR A 29 15.83 -5.07 16.53
N THR A 30 16.96 -5.66 16.13
CA THR A 30 17.90 -5.00 15.22
C THR A 30 17.29 -4.88 13.83
N VAL A 31 17.24 -3.68 13.28
CA VAL A 31 16.76 -3.43 11.92
C VAL A 31 17.85 -2.81 11.06
N LEU A 32 18.27 -3.55 10.04
CA LEU A 32 19.23 -3.12 9.04
C LEU A 32 18.51 -2.50 7.83
N TRP A 33 19.18 -1.63 7.08
CA TRP A 33 18.69 -1.14 5.79
C TRP A 33 19.85 -0.82 4.83
N CYS A 34 19.64 -1.06 3.53
CA CYS A 34 20.62 -0.76 2.49
C CYS A 34 20.47 0.68 1.99
N SER A 35 21.56 1.44 1.98
CA SER A 35 21.55 2.85 1.56
C SER A 35 21.93 3.10 0.10
N ALA A 36 22.43 2.09 -0.61
CA ALA A 36 22.80 2.19 -2.02
C ALA A 36 21.64 2.70 -2.88
N GLY A 37 21.94 3.71 -3.71
CA GLY A 37 20.97 4.31 -4.63
C GLY A 37 19.76 4.96 -3.96
N ARG A 38 19.79 5.23 -2.64
CA ARG A 38 18.70 5.86 -1.90
C ARG A 38 18.89 7.37 -1.79
N SER A 39 17.80 8.11 -1.93
CA SER A 39 17.77 9.58 -1.80
C SER A 39 18.05 10.04 -0.36
N GLU A 40 18.50 11.29 -0.21
CA GLU A 40 18.76 11.90 1.11
C GLU A 40 17.52 11.86 2.02
N ALA A 41 16.33 12.09 1.46
CA ALA A 41 15.07 11.98 2.21
C ALA A 41 14.84 10.56 2.77
N THR A 42 15.30 9.53 2.08
CA THR A 42 15.24 8.14 2.56
C THR A 42 16.26 7.89 3.67
N ARG A 43 17.49 8.40 3.51
CA ARG A 43 18.54 8.33 4.52
C ARG A 43 18.09 9.00 5.82
N SER A 44 17.59 10.22 5.74
CA SER A 44 17.06 10.98 6.88
C SER A 44 15.97 10.20 7.62
N ARG A 45 14.99 9.63 6.92
CA ARG A 45 13.94 8.80 7.56
C ARG A 45 14.50 7.56 8.26
N ALA A 46 15.50 6.91 7.68
CA ALA A 46 16.11 5.72 8.26
C ALA A 46 16.90 6.07 9.53
N VAL A 47 17.61 7.21 9.52
CA VAL A 47 18.30 7.76 10.70
C VAL A 47 17.31 8.12 11.80
N GLU A 48 16.23 8.85 11.48
CA GLU A 48 15.16 9.17 12.42
C GLU A 48 14.51 7.92 13.03
N ALA A 49 14.37 6.85 12.23
CA ALA A 49 13.85 5.56 12.68
C ALA A 49 14.88 4.73 13.48
N GLY A 50 16.14 5.17 13.57
CA GLY A 50 17.20 4.48 14.29
C GLY A 50 17.63 3.16 13.65
N LEU A 51 17.55 3.06 12.31
CA LEU A 51 17.93 1.86 11.57
C LEU A 51 19.46 1.80 11.36
N THR A 52 20.01 0.60 11.37
CA THR A 52 21.44 0.39 11.12
C THR A 52 21.72 0.33 9.61
N GLU A 53 22.49 1.28 9.11
CA GLU A 53 22.86 1.35 7.71
C GLU A 53 23.85 0.24 7.33
N VAL A 54 23.65 -0.35 6.14
CA VAL A 54 24.63 -1.15 5.40
C VAL A 54 24.78 -0.61 3.97
N PRO A 55 25.97 -0.73 3.36
CA PRO A 55 26.26 -0.06 2.09
C PRO A 55 25.68 -0.78 0.86
N SER A 56 25.25 -2.03 0.96
CA SER A 56 24.76 -2.81 -0.20
C SER A 56 23.74 -3.88 0.19
N LEU A 57 22.98 -4.38 -0.80
CA LEU A 57 22.10 -5.54 -0.62
C LEU A 57 22.90 -6.81 -0.31
N GLY A 58 24.06 -6.99 -0.92
CA GLY A 58 24.95 -8.12 -0.63
C GLY A 58 25.48 -8.18 0.81
N GLU A 59 25.52 -7.05 1.52
CA GLU A 59 25.78 -7.03 2.96
C GLU A 59 24.52 -7.16 3.81
N LEU A 60 23.38 -6.67 3.31
CA LEU A 60 22.09 -6.74 4.02
C LEU A 60 21.57 -8.18 4.09
N VAL A 61 21.47 -8.84 2.94
CA VAL A 61 20.78 -10.12 2.75
C VAL A 61 21.34 -11.23 3.66
N PRO A 62 22.67 -11.48 3.71
CA PRO A 62 23.22 -12.56 4.54
C PRO A 62 23.11 -12.32 6.05
N ARG A 63 22.81 -11.08 6.46
CA ARG A 63 22.75 -10.67 7.87
C ARG A 63 21.33 -10.66 8.44
N CYS A 64 20.32 -10.87 7.61
CA CYS A 64 18.91 -10.76 8.01
C CYS A 64 18.24 -12.12 7.97
N GLU A 65 17.48 -12.44 9.02
CA GLU A 65 16.61 -13.62 9.05
C GLU A 65 15.25 -13.32 8.43
N ILE A 66 14.82 -12.05 8.49
CA ILE A 66 13.56 -11.58 7.93
C ILE A 66 13.81 -10.31 7.09
N LEU A 67 13.36 -10.28 5.85
CA LEU A 67 13.35 -9.10 5.00
C LEU A 67 11.93 -8.57 4.83
N LEU A 68 11.72 -7.28 5.07
CA LEU A 68 10.44 -6.60 4.85
C LEU A 68 10.53 -5.69 3.61
N SER A 69 9.75 -6.03 2.59
CA SER A 69 9.59 -5.24 1.37
C SER A 69 8.48 -4.21 1.52
N VAL A 70 8.84 -2.93 1.62
CA VAL A 70 7.90 -1.78 1.67
C VAL A 70 8.39 -0.67 0.72
N CYS A 71 8.29 -0.93 -0.57
CA CYS A 71 8.70 -0.10 -1.69
C CYS A 71 7.49 0.34 -2.57
N PRO A 72 7.70 1.16 -3.63
CA PRO A 72 6.69 1.37 -4.64
C PRO A 72 6.30 0.04 -5.31
N PRO A 73 5.00 -0.30 -5.48
CA PRO A 73 4.58 -1.61 -5.99
C PRO A 73 5.21 -2.01 -7.33
N ALA A 74 5.46 -1.04 -8.22
CA ALA A 74 6.10 -1.31 -9.51
C ALA A 74 7.52 -1.89 -9.40
N ALA A 75 8.22 -1.68 -8.28
CA ALA A 75 9.57 -2.16 -8.03
C ALA A 75 9.62 -3.50 -7.27
N ALA A 76 8.49 -4.04 -6.80
CA ALA A 76 8.46 -5.18 -5.89
C ALA A 76 9.07 -6.46 -6.50
N GLU A 77 8.67 -6.81 -7.73
CA GLU A 77 9.17 -8.00 -8.43
C GLU A 77 10.67 -7.90 -8.74
N GLN A 78 11.13 -6.75 -9.22
CA GLN A 78 12.55 -6.52 -9.48
C GLN A 78 13.38 -6.62 -8.19
N LEU A 79 12.91 -5.99 -7.11
CA LEU A 79 13.59 -6.04 -5.81
C LEU A 79 13.67 -7.48 -5.26
N ALA A 80 12.63 -8.29 -5.44
CA ALA A 80 12.66 -9.70 -5.07
C ALA A 80 13.72 -10.46 -5.88
N ALA A 81 13.84 -10.21 -7.19
CA ALA A 81 14.89 -10.80 -8.02
C ALA A 81 16.30 -10.38 -7.57
N GLU A 82 16.53 -9.09 -7.28
CA GLU A 82 17.81 -8.59 -6.74
C GLU A 82 18.16 -9.24 -5.40
N VAL A 83 17.17 -9.51 -4.54
CA VAL A 83 17.38 -10.25 -3.29
C VAL A 83 17.71 -11.73 -3.55
N ALA A 84 17.09 -12.34 -4.56
CA ALA A 84 17.37 -13.73 -4.95
C ALA A 84 18.81 -13.90 -5.48
N GLU A 85 19.36 -12.91 -6.19
CA GLU A 85 20.76 -12.91 -6.64
C GLU A 85 21.79 -13.01 -5.49
N HIS A 86 21.36 -12.68 -4.27
CA HIS A 86 22.17 -12.80 -3.06
C HIS A 86 21.89 -14.07 -2.23
N GLY A 87 21.12 -15.03 -2.78
CA GLY A 87 20.87 -16.33 -2.14
C GLY A 87 20.07 -16.24 -0.85
N TYR A 88 19.03 -15.40 -0.83
CA TYR A 88 18.22 -15.22 0.37
C TYR A 88 17.35 -16.45 0.67
N GLY A 89 17.62 -17.10 1.81
CA GLY A 89 16.87 -18.27 2.31
C GLY A 89 16.01 -18.01 3.56
N GLY A 90 15.80 -16.75 3.94
CA GLY A 90 15.04 -16.37 5.15
C GLY A 90 13.54 -16.17 4.89
N VAL A 91 12.88 -15.41 5.76
CA VAL A 91 11.48 -14.99 5.58
C VAL A 91 11.40 -13.68 4.80
N TYR A 92 10.84 -13.71 3.60
CA TYR A 92 10.60 -12.52 2.79
C TYR A 92 9.14 -12.06 2.95
N VAL A 93 8.92 -10.91 3.56
CA VAL A 93 7.59 -10.31 3.69
C VAL A 93 7.37 -9.33 2.55
N GLU A 94 6.50 -9.70 1.62
CA GLU A 94 6.06 -8.81 0.54
C GLU A 94 4.86 -7.98 1.05
N ALA A 95 5.11 -6.73 1.46
CA ALA A 95 4.08 -5.87 2.08
C ALA A 95 3.63 -4.69 1.22
N ASN A 96 3.90 -4.73 -0.09
CA ASN A 96 3.49 -3.71 -1.04
C ASN A 96 2.05 -3.95 -1.52
N ALA A 97 1.47 -2.93 -2.17
CA ALA A 97 0.15 -3.06 -2.80
C ALA A 97 0.28 -3.77 -4.16
N VAL A 98 0.45 -5.10 -4.14
CA VAL A 98 0.54 -5.96 -5.33
C VAL A 98 -0.69 -6.86 -5.46
N THR A 99 -0.86 -7.50 -6.63
CA THR A 99 -1.96 -8.46 -6.87
C THR A 99 -1.62 -9.84 -6.30
N PRO A 100 -2.63 -10.70 -6.07
CA PRO A 100 -2.41 -12.10 -5.69
C PRO A 100 -1.48 -12.85 -6.64
N GLU A 101 -1.54 -12.56 -7.93
CA GLU A 101 -0.66 -13.16 -8.93
C GLU A 101 0.78 -12.65 -8.79
N ARG A 102 0.97 -11.36 -8.56
CA ARG A 102 2.29 -10.72 -8.38
C ARG A 102 3.02 -11.24 -7.16
N VAL A 103 2.34 -11.40 -6.02
CA VAL A 103 2.98 -12.00 -4.83
C VAL A 103 3.38 -13.46 -5.06
N LYS A 104 2.61 -14.21 -5.87
CA LYS A 104 3.00 -15.57 -6.28
C LYS A 104 4.23 -15.56 -7.19
N ARG A 105 4.33 -14.62 -8.14
CA ARG A 105 5.54 -14.44 -8.96
C ARG A 105 6.77 -14.08 -8.13
N ILE A 106 6.60 -13.19 -7.14
CA ILE A 106 7.65 -12.86 -6.15
C ILE A 106 8.12 -14.12 -5.40
N ALA A 107 7.18 -14.94 -4.95
CA ALA A 107 7.52 -16.21 -4.31
C ALA A 107 8.25 -17.17 -5.25
N SER A 108 7.85 -17.26 -6.52
CA SER A 108 8.57 -18.07 -7.52
C SER A 108 9.99 -17.55 -7.81
N ALA A 109 10.22 -16.24 -7.72
CA ALA A 109 11.53 -15.64 -7.90
C ALA A 109 12.48 -15.86 -6.70
N LEU A 110 11.96 -16.23 -5.54
CA LEU A 110 12.69 -16.46 -4.30
C LEU A 110 12.56 -17.93 -3.83
N PRO A 111 13.08 -18.91 -4.59
CA PRO A 111 12.81 -20.33 -4.34
C PRO A 111 13.39 -20.85 -3.02
N GLU A 112 14.40 -20.19 -2.47
CA GLU A 112 15.02 -20.56 -1.19
C GLU A 112 14.35 -19.87 0.01
N ALA A 113 13.62 -18.77 -0.21
CA ALA A 113 12.99 -18.00 0.84
C ALA A 113 11.58 -18.52 1.16
N THR A 114 11.16 -18.34 2.40
CA THR A 114 9.74 -18.48 2.75
C THR A 114 9.05 -17.13 2.58
N VAL A 115 8.18 -17.01 1.57
CA VAL A 115 7.45 -15.77 1.32
C VAL A 115 6.20 -15.67 2.18
N VAL A 116 5.97 -14.49 2.75
CA VAL A 116 4.75 -14.09 3.45
C VAL A 116 4.10 -12.95 2.67
N ASP A 117 2.83 -13.13 2.28
CA ASP A 117 1.99 -12.09 1.67
C ASP A 117 1.52 -11.13 2.76
N GLY A 118 1.93 -9.87 2.65
CA GLY A 118 1.66 -8.82 3.61
C GLY A 118 0.86 -7.67 3.01
N SER A 119 0.02 -7.03 3.82
CA SER A 119 -0.57 -5.76 3.42
C SER A 119 -0.80 -4.78 4.54
N VAL A 120 -0.23 -3.59 4.38
CA VAL A 120 -0.41 -2.49 5.33
C VAL A 120 -1.62 -1.64 4.95
N VAL A 121 -2.59 -1.55 5.86
CA VAL A 121 -3.78 -0.68 5.75
C VAL A 121 -3.78 0.33 6.89
N GLY A 122 -3.66 1.61 6.53
CA GLY A 122 -3.68 2.72 7.47
C GLY A 122 -2.58 3.74 7.17
N SER A 123 -2.48 4.74 8.02
CA SER A 123 -1.38 5.71 7.98
C SER A 123 -0.12 5.14 8.66
N PRO A 124 1.09 5.65 8.34
CA PRO A 124 2.31 5.27 9.04
C PRO A 124 2.17 5.37 10.57
N PRO A 125 2.74 4.44 11.35
CA PRO A 125 2.58 4.37 12.81
C PRO A 125 3.38 5.47 13.52
N ARG A 126 2.90 6.71 13.42
CA ARG A 126 3.46 7.92 14.03
C ARG A 126 2.33 8.67 14.73
N GLY A 127 2.60 9.22 15.92
CA GLY A 127 1.62 10.02 16.66
C GLY A 127 0.36 9.23 17.07
N GLY A 128 0.53 8.00 17.54
CA GLY A 128 -0.58 7.14 18.01
C GLY A 128 -1.41 6.47 16.91
N LYS A 129 -1.02 6.62 15.64
CA LYS A 129 -1.68 5.93 14.51
C LYS A 129 -1.35 4.44 14.54
N GLN A 130 -2.36 3.60 14.37
CA GLN A 130 -2.23 2.15 14.46
C GLN A 130 -2.66 1.46 13.15
N PRO A 131 -1.77 1.37 12.13
CA PRO A 131 -2.09 0.65 10.91
C PRO A 131 -2.24 -0.85 11.17
N ARG A 132 -3.03 -1.50 10.33
CA ARG A 132 -3.16 -2.96 10.32
C ARG A 132 -2.18 -3.54 9.31
N LEU A 133 -1.43 -4.56 9.71
CA LEU A 133 -0.63 -5.39 8.82
C LEU A 133 -1.36 -6.74 8.69
N PHE A 134 -2.00 -6.95 7.54
CA PHE A 134 -2.59 -8.24 7.22
C PHE A 134 -1.52 -9.17 6.67
N LEU A 135 -1.58 -10.45 7.05
CA LEU A 135 -0.58 -11.46 6.70
C LEU A 135 -1.26 -12.74 6.24
N SER A 136 -0.73 -13.36 5.19
CA SER A 136 -1.05 -14.74 4.82
C SER A 136 0.18 -15.46 4.27
N GLY A 137 0.19 -16.78 4.40
CA GLY A 137 1.33 -17.62 4.00
C GLY A 137 1.64 -18.72 5.02
N PRO A 138 2.79 -19.39 4.90
CA PRO A 138 3.18 -20.47 5.80
C PRO A 138 3.17 -20.05 7.28
N GLU A 139 2.44 -20.82 8.11
CA GLU A 139 2.12 -20.47 9.51
C GLU A 139 3.35 -20.06 10.32
N GLN A 140 4.43 -20.85 10.27
CA GLN A 140 5.64 -20.58 11.03
C GLN A 140 6.29 -19.23 10.67
N ALA A 141 6.31 -18.87 9.38
CA ALA A 141 6.88 -17.61 8.93
C ALA A 141 5.96 -16.43 9.28
N VAL A 142 4.64 -16.61 9.14
CA VAL A 142 3.65 -15.61 9.56
C VAL A 142 3.78 -15.32 11.06
N ASP A 143 3.92 -16.34 11.90
CA ASP A 143 4.09 -16.19 13.34
C ASP A 143 5.34 -15.40 13.70
N GLN A 144 6.47 -15.67 13.03
CA GLN A 144 7.70 -14.89 13.22
C GLN A 144 7.47 -13.41 12.94
N VAL A 145 6.74 -13.07 11.87
CA VAL A 145 6.41 -11.68 11.51
C VAL A 145 5.44 -11.07 12.52
N VAL A 146 4.44 -11.80 13.00
CA VAL A 146 3.50 -11.31 14.04
C VAL A 146 4.26 -10.94 15.33
N GLN A 147 5.23 -11.76 15.74
CA GLN A 147 6.03 -11.48 16.95
C GLN A 147 6.87 -10.20 16.85
N LEU A 148 7.30 -9.79 15.63
CA LEU A 148 8.01 -8.52 15.44
C LEU A 148 7.20 -7.30 15.86
N PHE A 149 5.87 -7.41 15.83
CA PHE A 149 4.95 -6.31 16.09
C PHE A 149 4.21 -6.43 17.44
N ALA A 150 4.54 -7.45 18.24
CA ALA A 150 3.96 -7.61 19.58
C ALA A 150 4.24 -6.38 20.45
N GLY A 151 3.18 -5.76 20.99
CA GLY A 151 3.29 -4.56 21.82
C GLY A 151 3.57 -3.26 21.05
N THR A 152 3.59 -3.28 19.71
CA THR A 152 3.77 -2.09 18.87
C THR A 152 2.45 -1.46 18.42
N ASP A 153 2.52 -0.31 17.77
CA ASP A 153 1.37 0.33 17.12
C ASP A 153 0.93 -0.35 15.81
N VAL A 154 1.77 -1.21 15.21
CA VAL A 154 1.38 -2.01 14.04
C VAL A 154 0.53 -3.20 14.52
N ARG A 155 -0.70 -3.27 14.05
CA ARG A 155 -1.65 -4.33 14.41
C ARG A 155 -1.59 -5.46 13.39
N ALA A 156 -0.76 -6.47 13.65
CA ALA A 156 -0.68 -7.67 12.80
C ALA A 156 -1.98 -8.50 12.88
N ARG A 157 -2.44 -9.02 11.74
CA ARG A 157 -3.65 -9.86 11.60
C ARG A 157 -3.41 -10.95 10.55
N VAL A 158 -3.57 -12.21 10.94
CA VAL A 158 -3.43 -13.34 10.04
C VAL A 158 -4.77 -13.61 9.34
N LEU A 159 -4.74 -13.77 8.02
CA LEU A 159 -5.92 -14.03 7.19
C LEU A 159 -6.04 -15.50 6.76
N GLY A 160 -4.91 -16.20 6.62
CA GLY A 160 -4.89 -17.60 6.21
C GLY A 160 -3.52 -18.05 5.72
N ALA A 161 -3.47 -19.26 5.16
CA ALA A 161 -2.22 -19.91 4.76
C ALA A 161 -1.80 -19.62 3.31
N GLU A 162 -2.70 -19.06 2.49
CA GLU A 162 -2.48 -18.95 1.06
C GLU A 162 -1.87 -17.60 0.66
N LEU A 163 -0.86 -17.63 -0.21
CA LEU A 163 -0.32 -16.42 -0.82
C LEU A 163 -1.38 -15.76 -1.71
N GLY A 164 -1.58 -14.46 -1.50
CA GLY A 164 -2.54 -13.64 -2.22
C GLY A 164 -3.75 -13.23 -1.40
N GLN A 165 -4.01 -13.82 -0.22
CA GLN A 165 -5.16 -13.44 0.60
C GLN A 165 -5.02 -12.02 1.19
N ALA A 166 -3.83 -11.62 1.66
CA ALA A 166 -3.60 -10.26 2.15
C ALA A 166 -3.60 -9.25 0.99
N SER A 167 -2.99 -9.60 -0.14
CA SER A 167 -3.04 -8.83 -1.37
C SER A 167 -4.48 -8.63 -1.89
N ALA A 168 -5.31 -9.68 -1.90
CA ALA A 168 -6.72 -9.60 -2.33
C ALA A 168 -7.56 -8.71 -1.39
N LEU A 169 -7.36 -8.81 -0.07
CA LEU A 169 -8.03 -7.92 0.89
C LEU A 169 -7.66 -6.45 0.64
N LYS A 170 -6.38 -6.18 0.38
CA LYS A 170 -5.90 -4.83 0.10
C LYS A 170 -6.53 -4.26 -1.16
N LEU A 171 -6.52 -5.02 -2.24
CA LEU A 171 -7.05 -4.56 -3.51
C LEU A 171 -8.55 -4.38 -3.45
N SER A 172 -9.29 -5.34 -2.88
CA SER A 172 -10.75 -5.19 -2.69
C SER A 172 -11.11 -3.96 -1.86
N TYR A 173 -10.38 -3.66 -0.78
CA TYR A 173 -10.62 -2.46 0.02
C TYR A 173 -10.25 -1.17 -0.73
N THR A 174 -9.07 -1.13 -1.33
CA THR A 174 -8.56 0.11 -1.94
C THR A 174 -9.21 0.44 -3.28
N SER A 175 -9.59 -0.56 -4.10
CA SER A 175 -10.35 -0.32 -5.33
C SER A 175 -11.74 0.23 -5.00
N TYR A 176 -12.46 -0.38 -4.05
CA TYR A 176 -13.74 0.12 -3.56
C TYR A 176 -13.63 1.57 -3.05
N GLN A 177 -12.63 1.85 -2.21
CA GLN A 177 -12.41 3.19 -1.65
C GLN A 177 -12.21 4.26 -2.73
N LYS A 178 -11.44 3.93 -3.78
CA LYS A 178 -11.14 4.84 -4.90
C LYS A 178 -12.35 5.01 -5.81
N ALA A 179 -12.94 3.92 -6.29
CA ALA A 179 -14.10 3.95 -7.16
C ALA A 179 -15.27 4.69 -6.52
N SER A 180 -15.53 4.47 -5.22
CA SER A 180 -16.60 5.18 -4.52
C SER A 180 -16.36 6.68 -4.40
N ARG A 181 -15.10 7.15 -4.36
CA ARG A 181 -14.78 8.58 -4.39
C ARG A 181 -14.98 9.20 -5.76
N VAL A 182 -14.68 8.44 -6.81
CA VAL A 182 -14.99 8.85 -8.18
C VAL A 182 -16.49 8.97 -8.36
N LEU A 183 -17.27 7.98 -7.91
CA LEU A 183 -18.73 8.02 -7.94
C LEU A 183 -19.30 9.19 -7.12
N ALA A 184 -18.71 9.48 -5.96
CA ALA A 184 -19.09 10.64 -5.16
C ALA A 184 -18.87 11.95 -5.95
N ALA A 185 -17.70 12.11 -6.59
CA ALA A 185 -17.42 13.30 -7.38
C ALA A 185 -18.35 13.45 -8.60
N LEU A 186 -18.65 12.36 -9.32
CA LEU A 186 -19.63 12.37 -10.40
C LEU A 186 -21.03 12.76 -9.91
N SER A 187 -21.43 12.26 -8.75
CA SER A 187 -22.72 12.61 -8.13
C SER A 187 -22.79 14.10 -7.78
N TYR A 188 -21.70 14.67 -7.27
CA TYR A 188 -21.61 16.10 -6.99
C TYR A 188 -21.57 16.97 -8.23
N ALA A 189 -20.88 16.55 -9.29
CA ALA A 189 -20.89 17.28 -10.56
C ALA A 189 -22.33 17.38 -11.09
N LEU A 190 -23.06 16.27 -11.11
CA LEU A 190 -24.47 16.25 -11.52
C LEU A 190 -25.35 17.12 -10.61
N ALA A 191 -25.17 17.04 -9.28
CA ALA A 191 -25.96 17.86 -8.35
C ALA A 191 -25.68 19.36 -8.53
N ALA A 192 -24.41 19.74 -8.72
CA ALA A 192 -23.99 21.12 -8.94
C ALA A 192 -24.53 21.68 -10.27
N ASP A 193 -24.55 20.87 -11.33
CA ASP A 193 -25.16 21.26 -12.63
C ASP A 193 -26.65 21.61 -12.51
N HIS A 194 -27.32 21.05 -11.49
CA HIS A 194 -28.73 21.28 -11.20
C HIS A 194 -28.98 22.19 -9.99
N GLY A 195 -27.92 22.69 -9.34
CA GLY A 195 -28.02 23.55 -8.16
C GLY A 195 -28.68 22.88 -6.95
N VAL A 196 -28.45 21.59 -6.73
CA VAL A 196 -29.04 20.77 -5.64
C VAL A 196 -27.97 20.04 -4.80
N GLU A 197 -26.73 20.52 -4.81
CA GLU A 197 -25.60 19.93 -4.08
C GLU A 197 -25.77 19.98 -2.56
N ASP A 198 -26.47 20.99 -2.03
CA ASP A 198 -26.75 21.13 -0.61
C ASP A 198 -27.74 20.07 -0.13
N GLU A 199 -28.81 19.80 -0.89
CA GLU A 199 -29.77 18.73 -0.62
C GLU A 199 -29.13 17.34 -0.72
N LEU A 200 -28.23 17.14 -1.71
CA LEU A 200 -27.44 15.91 -1.80
C LEU A 200 -26.60 15.70 -0.53
N LEU A 201 -25.94 16.75 -0.05
CA LEU A 201 -25.12 16.70 1.15
C LEU A 201 -25.96 16.46 2.41
N GLU A 202 -27.15 17.06 2.52
CA GLU A 202 -28.08 16.82 3.63
C GLU A 202 -28.51 15.34 3.70
N ILE A 203 -28.96 14.79 2.57
CA ILE A 203 -29.35 13.37 2.47
C ILE A 203 -28.16 12.45 2.80
N ALA A 204 -26.97 12.77 2.28
CA ALA A 204 -25.76 12.01 2.55
C ALA A 204 -25.34 12.05 4.02
N SER A 205 -25.51 13.20 4.68
CA SER A 205 -25.16 13.43 6.08
C SER A 205 -26.04 12.64 7.05
N GLY A 206 -27.26 12.29 6.65
CA GLY A 206 -28.11 11.36 7.39
C GLY A 206 -27.59 9.91 7.44
N ARG A 207 -26.52 9.58 6.70
CA ARG A 207 -25.90 8.24 6.66
C ARG A 207 -24.52 8.25 7.32
N SER A 208 -24.27 7.33 8.24
CA SER A 208 -22.94 7.14 8.82
C SER A 208 -21.94 6.63 7.77
N GLY A 209 -20.83 7.34 7.58
CA GLY A 209 -19.69 6.86 6.78
C GLY A 209 -19.82 6.97 5.26
N SER A 210 -20.62 7.93 4.75
CA SER A 210 -20.79 8.14 3.31
C SER A 210 -19.64 8.92 2.67
N TYR A 211 -19.06 8.45 1.57
CA TYR A 211 -18.07 9.24 0.82
C TYR A 211 -18.66 10.50 0.17
N LEU A 212 -19.99 10.58 0.04
CA LEU A 212 -20.67 11.81 -0.40
C LEU A 212 -20.53 12.95 0.62
N VAL A 213 -20.20 12.70 1.89
CA VAL A 213 -19.96 13.82 2.83
C VAL A 213 -18.53 14.37 2.74
N GLU A 214 -17.64 13.72 1.98
CA GLU A 214 -16.21 14.07 1.88
C GLU A 214 -15.90 14.99 0.68
N THR A 215 -16.69 16.04 0.43
CA THR A 215 -16.52 16.93 -0.74
C THR A 215 -15.10 17.51 -0.85
N GLY A 216 -14.49 17.88 0.28
CA GLY A 216 -13.10 18.36 0.34
C GLY A 216 -12.03 17.34 -0.09
N TYR A 217 -12.40 16.08 -0.32
CA TYR A 217 -11.51 15.05 -0.86
C TYR A 217 -11.54 14.98 -2.39
N ILE A 218 -12.52 15.61 -3.06
CA ILE A 218 -12.64 15.61 -4.52
C ILE A 218 -11.40 16.22 -5.20
N PRO A 219 -10.88 17.41 -4.80
CA PRO A 219 -9.64 17.93 -5.38
C PRO A 219 -8.43 17.01 -5.18
N LYS A 220 -8.36 16.31 -4.04
CA LYS A 220 -7.30 15.33 -3.76
C LYS A 220 -7.42 14.10 -4.66
N THR A 221 -8.64 13.72 -5.03
CA THR A 221 -8.91 12.63 -5.98
C THR A 221 -8.43 13.04 -7.36
N ALA A 222 -8.78 14.25 -7.81
CA ALA A 222 -8.31 14.82 -9.08
C ALA A 222 -6.78 14.82 -9.18
N GLY A 223 -6.08 15.36 -8.18
CA GLY A 223 -4.61 15.39 -8.17
C GLY A 223 -3.93 14.00 -8.13
N ARG A 224 -4.69 12.94 -7.81
CA ARG A 224 -4.21 11.54 -7.78
C ARG A 224 -4.69 10.72 -8.97
N ALA A 225 -5.49 11.30 -9.86
CA ALA A 225 -6.14 10.58 -10.96
C ALA A 225 -5.14 9.82 -11.83
N TRP A 226 -4.00 10.44 -12.16
CA TRP A 226 -2.94 9.86 -12.98
C TRP A 226 -2.41 8.50 -12.47
N ARG A 227 -2.43 8.26 -11.16
CA ARG A 227 -2.03 6.97 -10.58
C ARG A 227 -3.23 6.09 -10.19
N TRP A 228 -4.38 6.67 -9.87
CA TRP A 228 -5.56 5.91 -9.49
C TRP A 228 -6.26 5.28 -10.69
N ALA A 229 -6.21 5.90 -11.87
CA ALA A 229 -6.78 5.36 -13.10
C ALA A 229 -6.16 3.99 -13.47
N PRO A 230 -4.82 3.85 -13.60
CA PRO A 230 -4.22 2.54 -13.87
C PRO A 230 -4.47 1.55 -12.72
N GLU A 231 -4.43 1.98 -11.46
CA GLU A 231 -4.73 1.10 -10.30
C GLU A 231 -6.18 0.56 -10.32
N LEU A 232 -7.16 1.32 -10.84
CA LEU A 232 -8.54 0.86 -11.01
C LEU A 232 -8.71 -0.03 -12.24
N ALA A 233 -7.93 0.21 -13.31
CA ALA A 233 -7.90 -0.69 -14.46
C ALA A 233 -7.33 -2.08 -14.08
N GLU A 234 -6.22 -2.13 -13.33
CA GLU A 234 -5.67 -3.37 -12.77
C GLU A 234 -6.68 -4.08 -11.84
N ALA A 235 -7.45 -3.31 -11.05
CA ALA A 235 -8.50 -3.89 -10.22
C ALA A 235 -9.65 -4.48 -11.04
N ALA A 236 -9.96 -3.91 -12.22
CA ALA A 236 -10.95 -4.47 -13.14
C ALA A 236 -10.50 -5.83 -13.68
N GLU A 237 -9.25 -5.94 -14.10
CA GLU A 237 -8.65 -7.19 -14.60
C GLU A 237 -8.68 -8.26 -13.50
N LEU A 238 -8.33 -7.92 -12.27
CA LEU A 238 -8.40 -8.86 -11.14
C LEU A 238 -9.83 -9.33 -10.85
N LEU A 239 -10.84 -8.46 -10.97
CA LEU A 239 -12.24 -8.84 -10.82
C LEU A 239 -12.63 -9.86 -11.90
N GLU A 240 -12.28 -9.57 -13.16
CA GLU A 240 -12.57 -10.44 -14.31
C GLU A 240 -11.89 -11.81 -14.19
N GLU A 241 -10.64 -11.86 -13.72
CA GLU A 241 -9.92 -13.11 -13.39
C GLU A 241 -10.65 -13.93 -12.32
N CYS A 242 -11.35 -13.27 -11.40
CA CYS A 242 -12.16 -13.91 -10.37
C CYS A 242 -13.60 -14.23 -10.84
N GLY A 243 -13.93 -13.98 -12.11
CA GLY A 243 -15.28 -14.16 -12.66
C GLY A 243 -16.30 -13.11 -12.19
N LEU A 244 -15.82 -11.95 -11.72
CA LEU A 244 -16.63 -10.82 -11.29
C LEU A 244 -16.66 -9.71 -12.36
N PRO A 245 -17.71 -8.86 -12.39
CA PRO A 245 -17.77 -7.74 -13.34
C PRO A 245 -16.67 -6.69 -13.08
N GLY A 246 -15.82 -6.44 -14.07
CA GLY A 246 -14.75 -5.43 -14.01
C GLY A 246 -15.18 -4.04 -14.50
N GLU A 247 -16.29 -3.95 -15.24
CA GLU A 247 -16.77 -2.74 -15.90
C GLU A 247 -16.98 -1.54 -14.96
N PRO A 248 -17.51 -1.71 -13.72
CA PRO A 248 -17.63 -0.59 -12.79
C PRO A 248 -16.27 0.06 -12.46
N MET A 249 -15.21 -0.73 -12.36
CA MET A 249 -13.86 -0.23 -12.10
C MET A 249 -13.29 0.46 -13.34
N ARG A 250 -13.55 -0.08 -14.55
CA ARG A 250 -13.16 0.56 -15.82
C ARG A 250 -13.84 1.92 -16.01
N GLY A 251 -15.14 2.00 -15.73
CA GLY A 251 -15.88 3.27 -15.80
C GLY A 251 -15.36 4.31 -14.79
N ALA A 252 -15.02 3.89 -13.57
CA ALA A 252 -14.38 4.77 -12.61
C ALA A 252 -12.97 5.20 -13.04
N ALA A 253 -12.19 4.31 -13.66
CA ALA A 253 -10.89 4.66 -14.23
C ALA A 253 -11.02 5.66 -15.39
N GLU A 254 -12.01 5.49 -16.27
CA GLU A 254 -12.30 6.40 -17.37
C GLU A 254 -12.69 7.80 -16.86
N ALA A 255 -13.55 7.88 -15.85
CA ALA A 255 -13.91 9.16 -15.21
C ALA A 255 -12.68 9.88 -14.63
N LEU A 256 -11.71 9.16 -14.07
CA LEU A 256 -10.45 9.75 -13.60
C LEU A 256 -9.63 10.39 -14.73
N LEU A 257 -9.75 9.93 -15.98
CA LEU A 257 -9.03 10.53 -17.12
C LEU A 257 -9.48 11.97 -17.41
N ARG A 258 -10.66 12.38 -16.93
CA ARG A 258 -11.11 13.78 -16.98
C ARG A 258 -10.24 14.72 -16.12
N TRP A 259 -9.47 14.17 -15.18
CA TRP A 259 -8.48 14.91 -14.40
C TRP A 259 -7.04 14.65 -14.83
N GLU A 260 -6.82 14.17 -16.06
CA GLU A 260 -5.47 14.09 -16.59
C GLU A 260 -4.81 15.48 -16.60
N GLY A 261 -3.55 15.55 -16.16
CA GLY A 261 -2.85 16.84 -15.99
C GLY A 261 -3.21 17.63 -14.72
N ALA A 262 -4.11 17.15 -13.86
CA ALA A 262 -4.33 17.72 -12.52
C ALA A 262 -3.22 17.34 -11.52
N ARG A 263 -2.23 16.55 -11.95
CA ARG A 263 -1.08 16.20 -11.12
C ARG A 263 -0.35 17.47 -10.69
N ASP A 264 -0.11 17.60 -9.39
CA ASP A 264 0.56 18.74 -8.75
C ASP A 264 -0.19 20.09 -8.90
N ALA A 265 -1.42 20.10 -9.44
CA ALA A 265 -2.28 21.27 -9.48
C ALA A 265 -3.03 21.46 -8.16
N GLU A 266 -3.07 22.70 -7.65
CA GLU A 266 -3.96 23.07 -6.55
C GLU A 266 -5.33 23.44 -7.12
N LEU A 267 -6.28 22.49 -7.07
CA LEU A 267 -7.64 22.70 -7.54
C LEU A 267 -8.57 23.05 -6.37
N SER A 268 -9.46 24.01 -6.58
CA SER A 268 -10.64 24.16 -5.73
C SER A 268 -11.64 23.04 -5.98
N LEU A 269 -12.67 22.90 -5.13
CA LEU A 269 -13.77 21.98 -5.38
C LEU A 269 -14.46 22.30 -6.72
N VAL A 270 -14.72 23.58 -6.98
CA VAL A 270 -15.38 24.04 -8.22
C VAL A 270 -14.54 23.68 -9.44
N ASP A 271 -13.23 23.96 -9.41
CA ASP A 271 -12.34 23.63 -10.54
C ASP A 271 -12.24 22.12 -10.78
N ALA A 272 -12.22 21.33 -9.70
CA ALA A 272 -12.20 19.88 -9.80
C ALA A 272 -13.50 19.34 -10.43
N LEU A 273 -14.67 19.86 -10.03
CA LEU A 273 -15.95 19.46 -10.64
C LEU A 273 -16.06 19.93 -12.10
N ALA A 274 -15.61 21.15 -12.42
CA ALA A 274 -15.65 21.69 -13.78
C ALA A 274 -14.88 20.79 -14.77
N ARG A 275 -13.70 20.31 -14.40
CA ARG A 275 -12.89 19.42 -15.24
C ARG A 275 -13.57 18.09 -15.59
N LEU A 276 -14.52 17.61 -14.79
CA LEU A 276 -15.26 16.38 -15.13
C LEU A 276 -16.10 16.52 -16.41
N HIS A 277 -16.46 17.76 -16.79
CA HIS A 277 -17.22 18.06 -18.00
C HIS A 277 -16.34 18.20 -19.26
N GLU A 278 -15.02 18.33 -19.10
CA GLU A 278 -14.11 18.44 -20.23
C GLU A 278 -14.10 17.12 -21.00
N HIS A 279 -14.64 17.12 -22.22
CA HIS A 279 -14.56 15.96 -23.11
C HIS A 279 -13.12 15.78 -23.60
N ARG A 280 -12.68 14.52 -23.67
CA ARG A 280 -11.58 14.12 -24.54
C ARG A 280 -12.14 13.76 -25.91
#